data_AF-A0A1V5JDP0-F1
#
_entry.id   AF-A0A1V5JDP0-F1
#
_cell.length_a   1.000
_cell.length_b   1.000
_cell.length_c   1.000
_cell.angle_alpha   90.00
_cell.angle_beta   90.00
_cell.angle_gamma   90.00
#
_symmetry.space_group_name_H-M   'P 1'
#
loop_
_entity.id
_entity.type
_entity.pdbx_description
1 polymer ?
#
loop_
_entity_poly.entity_id
_entity_poly.type
_entity_poly.pdbx_seq_one_letter_code
_entity_poly.pdbx_strand_id
1 'polypeptide(L)'
;MQGTYTGLVSFRRGERGKWEFSAKIDGYAEPTRFVEIDYLGYVWALHPQKGLYRLELNEEADSVISSLHFSQTGDSARIISMAVINNQMVFIAEDHLYGFDYERKDFFPVTSLEPGLGEFVGATQIIPFQKNSYWCVLDNRIALFSITRDLQAEKIMEFMHEYADLPWREQQVMSLDSGMLLIPTRQAFSIYDVDRLVSSSESSALAISRLVFSGSNRNATLFPQSDEEKMVPGKANNLTVYIANPSGFDREVREYLYRITELGEEWYRTATDNFSLLNLKHGEYHLQVKEAAGRGMTETCFTIRRPFALTGWAMLLYLLTIAAVTAAAIMFFRSKLEGHRRMIEYEVGKNRLESELDYKSYELMLTMRYLIRKTDTLRELRDKLETAKESSLKMPVRFIREMEQIIDHGLDTQTEEWQNVMKNLKLSQEGFFRKLKARYPALTPNDLRLCSYLRMNFTTKEIANLSNISTRSVEIARYRLRSKLNLSHEVNLTEFLIHEAEISED
;
A
#
# COMPACT_ATOMS: atom_id res chain seq x y z
N MET A 1 67.71 -25.29 32.69
CA MET A 1 68.44 -24.06 32.30
C MET A 1 67.44 -22.91 32.24
N GLN A 2 67.90 -21.67 32.27
CA GLN A 2 67.01 -20.50 32.19
C GLN A 2 67.63 -19.43 31.29
N GLY A 3 66.79 -18.80 30.46
CA GLY A 3 67.14 -17.60 29.70
C GLY A 3 67.08 -16.34 30.55
N THR A 4 68.04 -15.43 30.35
CA THR A 4 68.10 -14.14 31.04
C THR A 4 68.32 -13.01 30.04
N TYR A 5 68.23 -11.77 30.49
CA TYR A 5 68.60 -10.59 29.69
C TYR A 5 70.08 -10.53 29.30
N THR A 6 70.94 -11.38 29.88
CA THR A 6 72.40 -11.33 29.69
C THR A 6 73.01 -12.64 29.19
N GLY A 7 72.19 -13.56 28.67
CA GLY A 7 72.59 -14.90 28.26
C GLY A 7 71.83 -16.00 28.99
N LEU A 8 72.42 -17.20 29.01
CA LEU A 8 71.85 -18.38 29.63
C LEU A 8 72.51 -18.68 30.98
N VAL A 9 71.74 -19.25 31.90
CA VAL A 9 72.24 -19.74 33.18
C VAL A 9 71.80 -21.19 33.43
N SER A 10 72.66 -21.95 34.09
CA SER A 10 72.40 -23.33 34.48
C SER A 10 72.16 -23.41 36.00
N PHE A 11 71.27 -24.32 36.37
CA PHE A 11 70.97 -24.65 37.76
C PHE A 11 71.17 -26.15 37.93
N ARG A 12 71.77 -26.57 39.05
CA ARG A 12 71.91 -27.97 39.42
C ARG A 12 70.96 -28.28 40.58
N ARG A 13 70.37 -29.47 40.54
CA ARG A 13 69.52 -29.94 41.63
C ARG A 13 70.40 -30.67 42.63
N GLY A 14 70.60 -30.08 43.81
CA GLY A 14 71.39 -30.68 44.88
C GLY A 14 70.72 -31.92 45.48
N GLU A 15 71.46 -32.67 46.30
CA GLU A 15 71.02 -33.93 46.91
C GLU A 15 69.74 -33.80 47.77
N ARG A 16 69.49 -32.60 48.30
CA ARG A 16 68.28 -32.27 49.07
C ARG A 16 67.10 -31.82 48.20
N GLY A 17 67.21 -31.97 46.88
CA GLY A 17 66.17 -31.62 45.90
C GLY A 17 66.01 -30.13 45.61
N LYS A 18 66.82 -29.25 46.23
CA LYS A 18 66.82 -27.80 45.98
C LYS A 18 67.62 -27.46 44.72
N TRP A 19 67.11 -26.50 43.95
CA TRP A 19 67.83 -25.93 42.82
C TRP A 19 68.84 -24.90 43.31
N GLU A 20 70.09 -25.07 42.91
CA GLU A 20 71.19 -24.15 43.22
C GLU A 20 71.75 -23.61 41.91
N PHE A 21 72.12 -22.32 41.92
CA PHE A 21 72.79 -21.70 40.78
C PHE A 21 74.10 -22.44 40.52
N SER A 22 74.31 -22.88 39.28
CA SER A 22 75.49 -23.63 38.88
C SER A 22 76.49 -22.70 38.21
N ALA A 23 76.16 -22.18 37.03
CA ALA A 23 77.04 -21.30 36.27
C ALA A 23 76.22 -20.38 35.35
N LYS A 24 76.84 -19.25 34.98
CA LYS A 24 76.44 -18.51 33.79
C LYS A 24 77.15 -19.15 32.60
N ILE A 25 76.41 -19.39 31.51
CA ILE A 25 76.97 -20.07 30.35
C ILE A 25 77.83 -19.09 29.55
N ASP A 26 79.14 -19.34 29.53
CA ASP A 26 80.11 -18.57 28.76
C ASP A 26 80.01 -18.89 27.27
N GLY A 27 80.25 -17.91 26.41
CA GLY A 27 80.14 -18.05 24.95
C GLY A 27 78.76 -17.72 24.37
N TYR A 28 77.77 -17.36 25.20
CA TYR A 28 76.48 -16.82 24.74
C TYR A 28 75.92 -15.76 25.70
N ALA A 29 75.92 -14.49 25.26
CA ALA A 29 75.55 -13.33 26.09
C ALA A 29 74.30 -12.57 25.57
N GLU A 30 73.50 -13.22 24.72
CA GLU A 30 72.32 -12.60 24.12
C GLU A 30 71.10 -12.70 25.04
N PRO A 31 70.17 -11.71 25.02
CA PRO A 31 68.90 -11.82 25.72
C PRO A 31 68.05 -12.98 25.20
N THR A 32 67.82 -14.00 26.02
CA THR A 32 67.01 -15.16 25.61
C THR A 32 65.73 -15.22 26.41
N ARG A 33 64.62 -15.26 25.69
CA ARG A 33 63.30 -15.47 26.29
C ARG A 33 62.90 -16.95 26.27
N PHE A 34 62.95 -17.60 25.11
CA PHE A 34 62.57 -19.00 24.96
C PHE A 34 63.82 -19.88 24.89
N VAL A 35 63.87 -20.89 25.75
CA VAL A 35 64.94 -21.86 25.82
C VAL A 35 64.32 -23.24 25.86
N GLU A 36 64.68 -24.09 24.91
CA GLU A 36 64.28 -25.49 24.89
C GLU A 36 65.50 -26.38 24.71
N ILE A 37 65.41 -27.61 25.23
CA ILE A 37 66.47 -28.62 25.09
C ILE A 37 65.89 -29.76 24.27
N ASP A 38 66.54 -30.07 23.15
CA ASP A 38 66.10 -31.17 22.31
C ASP A 38 66.55 -32.54 22.88
N TYR A 39 66.10 -33.62 22.23
CA TYR A 39 66.41 -34.98 22.66
C TYR A 39 67.90 -35.37 22.52
N LEU A 40 68.68 -34.60 21.73
CA LEU A 40 70.13 -34.79 21.59
C LEU A 40 70.92 -33.98 22.63
N GLY A 41 70.25 -33.13 23.40
CA GLY A 41 70.85 -32.27 24.41
C GLY A 41 71.32 -30.91 23.89
N TYR A 42 71.03 -30.54 22.64
CA TYR A 42 71.31 -29.19 22.18
C TYR A 42 70.33 -28.20 22.80
N VAL A 43 70.83 -27.00 23.09
CA VAL A 43 70.06 -25.91 23.66
C VAL A 43 69.65 -24.97 22.56
N TRP A 44 68.35 -24.87 22.35
CA TRP A 44 67.74 -23.93 21.40
C TRP A 44 67.34 -22.66 22.12
N ALA A 45 67.86 -21.53 21.66
CA ALA A 45 67.66 -20.22 22.26
C ALA A 45 67.10 -19.25 21.20
N LEU A 46 65.86 -18.79 21.39
CA LEU A 46 65.23 -17.84 20.47
C LEU A 46 65.42 -16.41 20.96
N HIS A 47 66.09 -15.60 20.14
CA HIS A 47 66.25 -14.17 20.35
C HIS A 47 65.14 -13.40 19.62
N PRO A 48 64.44 -12.44 20.26
CA PRO A 48 63.28 -11.75 19.68
C PRO A 48 63.51 -11.02 18.34
N GLN A 49 64.76 -10.65 18.03
CA GLN A 49 65.12 -9.90 16.82
C GLN A 49 66.24 -10.52 15.98
N LYS A 50 67.07 -11.38 16.59
CA LYS A 50 68.29 -11.91 15.95
C LYS A 50 68.02 -13.28 15.35
N GLY A 51 66.89 -13.90 15.71
CA GLY A 51 66.54 -15.25 15.30
C GLY A 51 67.01 -16.30 16.28
N LEU A 52 67.27 -17.49 15.75
CA LEU A 52 67.39 -18.71 16.53
C LEU A 52 68.84 -19.14 16.66
N TYR A 53 69.22 -19.59 17.85
CA TYR A 53 70.54 -20.14 18.14
C TYR A 53 70.39 -21.59 18.58
N ARG A 54 71.21 -22.48 18.01
CA ARG A 54 71.43 -23.83 18.51
C ARG A 54 72.80 -23.89 19.16
N LEU A 55 72.83 -24.19 20.44
CA LEU A 55 74.05 -24.21 21.25
C LEU A 55 74.35 -25.63 21.69
N GLU A 56 75.60 -26.03 21.51
CA GLU A 56 76.18 -27.23 22.08
C GLU A 56 76.99 -26.82 23.31
N LEU A 57 76.63 -27.34 24.47
CA LEU A 57 77.30 -27.03 25.72
C LEU A 57 78.32 -28.10 26.08
N ASN A 58 79.29 -27.75 26.92
CA ASN A 58 80.16 -28.74 27.54
C ASN A 58 79.41 -29.59 28.59
N GLU A 59 80.06 -30.67 29.04
CA GLU A 59 79.48 -31.61 30.01
C GLU A 59 79.10 -30.94 31.33
N GLU A 60 79.84 -29.90 31.74
CA GLU A 60 79.56 -29.16 32.98
C GLU A 60 78.41 -28.14 32.84
N ALA A 61 77.95 -27.88 31.61
CA ALA A 61 76.94 -26.88 31.24
C ALA A 61 77.29 -25.46 31.75
N ASP A 62 78.55 -25.07 31.59
CA ASP A 62 79.08 -23.75 31.94
C ASP A 62 79.60 -22.95 30.74
N SER A 63 79.77 -23.60 29.57
CA SER A 63 80.31 -22.94 28.38
C SER A 63 79.79 -23.56 27.08
N VAL A 64 79.73 -22.75 26.01
CA VAL A 64 79.32 -23.17 24.66
C VAL A 64 80.53 -23.72 23.90
N ILE A 65 80.43 -24.98 23.45
CA ILE A 65 81.40 -25.63 22.56
C ILE A 65 81.20 -25.17 21.12
N SER A 66 79.95 -25.20 20.64
CA SER A 66 79.62 -24.83 19.27
C SER A 66 78.27 -24.11 19.21
N SER A 67 78.13 -23.18 18.28
CA SER A 67 76.90 -22.42 18.08
C SER A 67 76.55 -22.34 16.60
N LEU A 68 75.30 -22.67 16.24
CA LEU A 68 74.72 -22.35 14.95
C LEU A 68 73.71 -21.22 15.13
N HIS A 69 73.79 -20.22 14.26
CA HIS A 69 72.90 -19.07 14.27
C HIS A 69 72.09 -19.04 12.97
N PHE A 70 70.78 -18.93 13.12
CA PHE A 70 69.81 -18.81 12.04
C PHE A 70 69.19 -17.42 12.12
N SER A 71 69.60 -16.54 11.22
CA SER A 71 69.10 -15.16 11.18
C SER A 71 67.65 -15.11 10.69
N GLN A 72 66.85 -14.22 11.29
CA GLN A 72 65.51 -13.88 10.79
C GLN A 72 65.52 -12.87 9.62
N THR A 73 66.68 -12.34 9.22
CA THR A 73 66.79 -11.40 8.10
C THR A 73 66.99 -12.14 6.77
N GLY A 74 65.92 -12.43 6.03
CA GLY A 74 65.96 -13.09 4.71
C GLY A 74 64.63 -13.77 4.33
N ASP A 75 64.64 -14.58 3.26
CA ASP A 75 63.53 -15.46 2.80
C ASP A 75 63.23 -16.65 3.76
N SER A 76 63.89 -16.70 4.92
CA SER A 76 63.72 -17.76 5.92
C SER A 76 62.49 -17.49 6.79
N ALA A 77 61.68 -18.52 7.04
CA ALA A 77 60.48 -18.43 7.87
C ALA A 77 60.79 -17.81 9.24
N ARG A 78 60.01 -16.78 9.61
CA ARG A 78 60.22 -16.06 10.87
C ARG A 78 59.69 -16.89 12.03
N ILE A 79 60.60 -17.58 12.73
CA ILE A 79 60.26 -18.38 13.91
C ILE A 79 59.82 -17.45 15.06
N ILE A 80 58.56 -17.56 15.46
CA ILE A 80 57.94 -16.79 16.54
C ILE A 80 58.12 -17.49 17.89
N SER A 81 58.02 -18.82 17.90
CA SER A 81 58.00 -19.63 19.12
C SER A 81 58.50 -21.04 18.86
N MET A 82 58.65 -21.82 19.91
CA MET A 82 59.25 -23.14 19.92
C MET A 82 58.52 -24.04 20.92
N ALA A 83 58.40 -25.33 20.60
CA ALA A 83 57.82 -26.31 21.49
C ALA A 83 58.43 -27.69 21.26
N VAL A 84 58.46 -28.51 22.32
CA VAL A 84 58.80 -29.92 22.23
C VAL A 84 57.51 -30.73 22.18
N ILE A 85 57.24 -31.38 21.05
CA ILE A 85 56.07 -32.23 20.84
C ILE A 85 56.55 -33.67 20.67
N ASN A 86 56.18 -34.55 21.59
CA ASN A 86 56.55 -35.98 21.55
C ASN A 86 58.06 -36.20 21.38
N ASN A 87 58.88 -35.43 22.10
CA ASN A 87 60.35 -35.41 22.04
C ASN A 87 60.95 -34.87 20.72
N GLN A 88 60.13 -34.33 19.82
CA GLN A 88 60.58 -33.66 18.61
C GLN A 88 60.49 -32.16 18.78
N MET A 89 61.53 -31.47 18.33
CA MET A 89 61.57 -30.01 18.35
C MET A 89 60.73 -29.47 17.20
N VAL A 90 59.75 -28.63 17.52
CA VAL A 90 58.86 -27.97 16.56
C VAL A 90 59.03 -26.47 16.70
N PHE A 91 59.23 -25.81 15.56
CA PHE A 91 59.42 -24.38 15.43
C PHE A 91 58.17 -23.78 14.80
N ILE A 92 57.61 -22.79 15.47
CA ILE A 92 56.37 -22.14 15.09
C ILE A 92 56.73 -20.87 14.31
N ALA A 93 56.33 -20.78 13.04
CA ALA A 93 56.48 -19.59 12.22
C ALA A 93 55.13 -18.96 11.87
N GLU A 94 55.14 -17.82 11.15
CA GLU A 94 53.91 -17.10 10.74
C GLU A 94 53.04 -17.90 9.75
N ASP A 95 53.65 -18.80 8.97
CA ASP A 95 53.03 -19.53 7.87
C ASP A 95 52.85 -21.03 8.15
N HIS A 96 53.91 -21.69 8.62
CA HIS A 96 53.97 -23.13 8.80
C HIS A 96 54.65 -23.53 10.11
N LEU A 97 54.50 -24.81 10.47
CA LEU A 97 55.27 -25.44 11.53
C LEU A 97 56.48 -26.15 10.92
N TYR A 98 57.65 -25.96 11.52
CA TYR A 98 58.90 -26.51 11.02
C TYR A 98 59.52 -27.51 12.01
N GLY A 99 60.10 -28.57 11.48
CA GLY A 99 61.05 -29.44 12.16
C GLY A 99 62.47 -29.07 11.76
N PHE A 100 63.45 -29.64 12.43
CA PHE A 100 64.86 -29.44 12.11
C PHE A 100 65.56 -30.74 11.74
N ASP A 101 66.20 -30.77 10.57
CA ASP A 101 67.04 -31.86 10.11
C ASP A 101 68.47 -31.64 10.63
N TYR A 102 68.91 -32.50 11.56
CA TYR A 102 70.22 -32.38 12.20
C TYR A 102 71.40 -32.70 11.28
N GLU A 103 71.19 -33.50 10.23
CA GLU A 103 72.24 -33.85 9.26
C GLU A 103 72.45 -32.71 8.27
N ARG A 104 71.34 -32.20 7.71
CA ARG A 104 71.36 -31.09 6.73
C ARG A 104 71.53 -29.72 7.38
N LYS A 105 71.25 -29.62 8.68
CA LYS A 105 71.21 -28.37 9.46
C LYS A 105 70.23 -27.35 8.89
N ASP A 106 69.08 -27.83 8.46
CA ASP A 106 68.05 -27.04 7.78
C ASP A 106 66.65 -27.35 8.31
N PHE A 107 65.72 -26.44 8.09
CA PHE A 107 64.33 -26.57 8.51
C PHE A 107 63.49 -27.26 7.44
N PHE A 108 62.50 -28.05 7.85
CA PHE A 108 61.53 -28.67 6.94
C PHE A 108 60.11 -28.51 7.46
N PRO A 109 59.10 -28.31 6.61
CA PRO A 109 57.72 -28.15 7.05
C PRO A 109 57.14 -29.46 7.60
N VAL A 110 56.40 -29.38 8.71
CA VAL A 110 55.75 -30.51 9.39
C VAL A 110 54.31 -30.64 8.92
N THR A 111 54.13 -31.06 7.68
CA THR A 111 52.82 -31.16 7.01
C THR A 111 51.88 -32.20 7.62
N SER A 112 52.40 -33.14 8.43
CA SER A 112 51.59 -34.15 9.09
C SER A 112 50.68 -33.57 10.19
N LEU A 113 51.09 -32.48 10.83
CA LEU A 113 50.38 -31.88 11.97
C LEU A 113 49.32 -30.86 11.56
N GLU A 114 49.56 -30.19 10.42
CA GLU A 114 48.75 -29.06 9.94
C GLU A 114 47.27 -29.40 9.69
N PRO A 115 46.90 -30.54 9.06
CA PRO A 115 45.50 -30.86 8.80
C PRO A 115 44.66 -30.99 10.07
N GLY A 116 45.26 -31.52 11.15
CA GLY A 116 44.60 -31.70 12.43
C GLY A 116 44.48 -30.42 13.25
N LEU A 117 45.45 -29.51 13.13
CA LEU A 117 45.44 -28.21 13.80
C LEU A 117 44.49 -27.21 13.15
N GLY A 118 44.31 -27.27 11.82
CA GLY A 118 43.47 -26.33 11.08
C GLY A 118 43.95 -24.88 11.26
N GLU A 119 43.10 -23.99 11.77
CA GLU A 119 43.46 -22.59 12.03
C GLU A 119 44.57 -22.44 13.09
N PHE A 120 44.76 -23.43 13.97
CA PHE A 120 45.79 -23.41 15.01
C PHE A 120 47.21 -23.72 14.48
N VAL A 121 47.41 -23.87 13.17
CA VAL A 121 48.75 -23.86 12.57
C VAL A 121 49.46 -22.53 12.87
N GLY A 122 48.72 -21.43 12.86
CA GLY A 122 49.22 -20.10 13.25
C GLY A 122 49.24 -19.86 14.77
N ALA A 123 49.15 -20.90 15.60
CA ALA A 123 49.18 -20.74 17.05
C ALA A 123 50.48 -20.06 17.48
N THR A 124 50.39 -19.03 18.31
CA THR A 124 51.55 -18.29 18.83
C THR A 124 52.36 -19.11 19.85
N GLN A 125 51.74 -20.11 20.46
CA GLN A 125 52.35 -20.94 21.48
C GLN A 125 51.70 -22.33 21.54
N ILE A 126 52.53 -23.33 21.81
CA ILE A 126 52.11 -24.71 22.10
C ILE A 126 52.66 -25.08 23.48
N ILE A 127 51.77 -25.42 24.41
CA ILE A 127 52.11 -25.67 25.81
C ILE A 127 51.83 -27.15 26.13
N PRO A 128 52.83 -27.92 26.57
CA PRO A 128 52.60 -29.30 26.98
C PRO A 128 51.72 -29.36 28.24
N PHE A 129 50.74 -30.26 28.26
CA PHE A 129 49.80 -30.39 29.36
C PHE A 129 49.86 -31.77 30.03
N GLN A 130 49.48 -32.81 29.30
CA GLN A 130 49.43 -34.20 29.75
C GLN A 130 50.01 -35.11 28.66
N LYS A 131 50.00 -36.42 28.89
CA LYS A 131 50.58 -37.40 27.94
C LYS A 131 49.98 -37.21 26.55
N ASN A 132 50.81 -36.76 25.62
CA ASN A 132 50.45 -36.46 24.23
C ASN A 132 49.37 -35.38 24.06
N SER A 133 49.13 -34.53 25.06
CA SER A 133 48.13 -33.45 25.00
C SER A 133 48.78 -32.08 25.15
N TYR A 134 48.39 -31.16 24.27
CA TYR A 134 49.02 -29.85 24.11
C TYR A 134 47.97 -28.76 23.98
N TRP A 135 48.16 -27.66 24.71
CA TRP A 135 47.36 -26.45 24.53
C TRP A 135 47.96 -25.60 23.42
N CYS A 136 47.16 -25.28 22.40
CA CYS A 136 47.52 -24.36 21.34
C CYS A 136 46.82 -23.03 21.58
N VAL A 137 47.58 -21.93 21.56
CA VAL A 137 47.08 -20.57 21.83
C VAL A 137 47.11 -19.76 20.54
N LEU A 138 45.94 -19.33 20.09
CA LEU A 138 45.74 -18.53 18.88
C LEU A 138 44.90 -17.29 19.22
N ASP A 139 45.53 -16.13 19.26
CA ASP A 139 44.91 -14.87 19.67
C ASP A 139 44.15 -14.99 20.99
N ASN A 140 42.81 -14.91 20.99
CA ASN A 140 41.94 -15.06 22.15
C ASN A 140 41.35 -16.49 22.29
N ARG A 141 41.80 -17.44 21.49
CA ARG A 141 41.31 -18.83 21.49
C ARG A 141 42.37 -19.77 22.02
N ILE A 142 41.94 -20.69 22.86
CA ILE A 142 42.80 -21.73 23.42
C ILE A 142 42.13 -23.07 23.15
N ALA A 143 42.87 -23.98 22.51
CA ALA A 143 42.37 -25.31 22.18
C ALA A 143 43.30 -26.40 22.71
N LEU A 144 42.71 -27.50 23.17
CA LEU A 144 43.42 -28.70 23.58
C LEU A 144 43.48 -29.67 22.41
N PHE A 145 44.69 -30.10 22.06
CA PHE A 145 44.92 -31.10 21.03
C PHE A 145 45.53 -32.35 21.65
N SER A 146 45.06 -33.52 21.20
CA SER A 146 45.79 -34.78 21.33
C SER A 146 46.70 -34.92 20.11
N ILE A 147 48.01 -35.05 20.31
CA ILE A 147 48.98 -35.20 19.22
C ILE A 147 49.65 -36.57 19.31
N THR A 148 49.41 -37.42 18.32
CA THR A 148 50.00 -38.77 18.26
C THR A 148 51.50 -38.72 17.96
N ARG A 149 52.19 -39.85 18.15
CA ARG A 149 53.64 -39.95 17.85
C ARG A 149 53.98 -39.68 16.39
N ASP A 150 53.04 -39.95 15.48
CA ASP A 150 53.18 -39.67 14.05
C ASP A 150 52.80 -38.22 13.70
N LEU A 151 52.78 -37.34 14.70
CA LEU A 151 52.43 -35.93 14.61
C LEU A 151 51.08 -35.68 13.93
N GLN A 152 50.07 -36.49 14.27
CA GLN A 152 48.68 -36.24 13.89
C GLN A 152 47.95 -35.57 15.05
N ALA A 153 47.32 -34.42 14.81
CA ALA A 153 46.57 -33.68 15.82
C ALA A 153 45.08 -33.98 15.74
N GLU A 154 44.44 -34.15 16.89
CA GLU A 154 42.99 -34.21 17.05
C GLU A 154 42.55 -33.18 18.09
N LYS A 155 41.64 -32.28 17.71
CA LYS A 155 41.11 -31.25 18.60
C LYS A 155 40.14 -31.86 19.60
N ILE A 156 40.48 -31.82 20.89
CA ILE A 156 39.64 -32.33 21.98
C ILE A 156 38.59 -31.28 22.36
N MET A 157 39.02 -30.04 22.56
CA MET A 157 38.16 -28.94 22.96
C MET A 157 38.76 -27.60 22.56
N GLU A 158 37.93 -26.57 22.52
CA GLU A 158 38.30 -25.20 22.23
C GLU A 158 37.41 -24.29 23.06
N PHE A 159 37.99 -23.22 23.61
CA PHE A 159 37.24 -22.17 24.25
C PHE A 159 37.82 -20.81 23.88
N MET A 160 36.94 -19.82 23.87
CA MET A 160 37.32 -18.43 23.69
C MET A 160 37.53 -17.80 25.07
N HIS A 161 38.62 -17.08 25.20
CA HIS A 161 38.96 -16.37 26.42
C HIS A 161 38.46 -14.92 26.33
N GLU A 162 37.45 -14.58 27.14
CA GLU A 162 36.66 -13.33 27.09
C GLU A 162 37.52 -12.07 27.36
N TYR A 163 38.62 -12.18 28.11
CA TYR A 163 39.56 -11.07 28.34
C TYR A 163 40.71 -11.12 27.34
N ALA A 164 40.41 -10.74 26.10
CA ALA A 164 41.26 -10.86 24.91
C ALA A 164 42.60 -10.09 24.93
N ASP A 165 42.95 -9.41 26.03
CA ASP A 165 44.34 -8.97 26.25
C ASP A 165 45.12 -10.12 26.91
N LEU A 166 45.06 -11.30 26.26
CA LEU A 166 46.01 -12.37 26.58
C LEU A 166 47.38 -11.76 26.35
N PRO A 167 48.28 -11.81 27.35
CA PRO A 167 49.59 -11.21 27.20
C PRO A 167 50.21 -11.75 25.92
N TRP A 168 50.51 -10.87 24.96
CA TRP A 168 51.26 -11.17 23.72
C TRP A 168 52.62 -11.85 23.97
N ARG A 169 52.93 -12.13 25.23
CA ARG A 169 54.18 -12.64 25.76
C ARG A 169 53.83 -13.72 26.77
N GLU A 170 53.66 -14.92 26.23
CA GLU A 170 53.69 -16.20 26.93
C GLU A 170 52.50 -16.46 27.84
N GLN A 171 51.51 -17.13 27.27
CA GLN A 171 50.38 -17.64 28.01
C GLN A 171 50.84 -18.80 28.89
N GLN A 172 50.31 -18.85 30.11
CA GLN A 172 50.47 -19.99 31.01
C GLN A 172 49.12 -20.67 31.14
N VAL A 173 49.11 -22.00 31.07
CA VAL A 173 47.92 -22.82 31.38
C VAL A 173 48.32 -23.73 32.51
N MET A 174 47.89 -23.38 33.72
CA MET A 174 48.26 -24.08 34.95
C MET A 174 47.15 -25.03 35.36
N SER A 175 47.48 -26.30 35.60
CA SER A 175 46.57 -27.22 36.26
C SER A 175 46.60 -26.94 37.77
N LEU A 176 45.43 -26.73 38.39
CA LEU A 176 45.31 -26.62 39.84
C LEU A 176 45.10 -28.00 40.47
N ASP A 177 43.88 -28.53 40.35
CA ASP A 177 43.42 -29.82 40.86
C ASP A 177 42.53 -30.51 39.80
N SER A 178 42.05 -31.74 40.06
CA SER A 178 41.31 -32.58 39.10
C SER A 178 40.22 -31.83 38.31
N GLY A 179 40.52 -31.51 37.04
CA GLY A 179 39.60 -30.86 36.11
C GLY A 179 39.62 -29.33 36.10
N MET A 180 40.45 -28.66 36.91
CA MET A 180 40.49 -27.19 37.00
C MET A 180 41.75 -26.58 36.39
N LEU A 181 41.57 -25.62 35.48
CA LEU A 181 42.63 -24.86 34.84
C LEU A 181 42.64 -23.43 35.35
N LEU A 182 43.83 -22.88 35.60
CA LEU A 182 44.05 -21.47 35.87
C LEU A 182 44.80 -20.84 34.70
N ILE A 183 44.18 -19.80 34.12
CA ILE A 183 44.68 -19.07 32.96
C ILE A 183 44.84 -17.61 33.38
N PRO A 184 46.06 -17.12 33.61
CA PRO A 184 46.29 -15.72 33.95
C PRO A 184 46.03 -14.84 32.73
N THR A 185 45.52 -13.66 33.00
CA THR A 185 45.31 -12.58 32.03
C THR A 185 46.15 -11.37 32.44
N ARG A 186 46.16 -10.31 31.63
CA ARG A 186 46.89 -9.09 31.99
C ARG A 186 46.42 -8.45 33.31
N GLN A 187 45.15 -8.62 33.67
CA GLN A 187 44.53 -7.92 34.81
C GLN A 187 44.04 -8.87 35.92
N ALA A 188 43.88 -10.16 35.65
CA ALA A 188 43.31 -11.13 36.58
C ALA A 188 43.81 -12.55 36.26
N PHE A 189 43.17 -13.57 36.83
CA PHE A 189 43.28 -14.94 36.39
C PHE A 189 41.88 -15.55 36.30
N SER A 190 41.66 -16.37 35.28
CA SER A 190 40.41 -17.10 35.07
C SER A 190 40.61 -18.54 35.48
N ILE A 191 39.59 -19.11 36.14
CA ILE A 191 39.56 -20.52 36.51
C ILE A 191 38.50 -21.21 35.66
N TYR A 192 38.88 -22.29 34.98
CA TYR A 192 38.01 -23.08 34.12
C TYR A 192 37.86 -24.50 34.63
N ASP A 193 36.63 -24.99 34.62
CA ASP A 193 36.30 -26.40 34.86
C ASP A 193 36.22 -27.11 33.49
N VAL A 194 37.17 -28.01 33.23
CA VAL A 194 37.33 -28.73 31.97
C VAL A 194 36.11 -29.61 31.68
N ASP A 195 35.55 -30.28 32.69
CA ASP A 195 34.42 -31.18 32.51
C ASP A 195 33.14 -30.40 32.16
N ARG A 196 32.99 -29.19 32.71
CA ARG A 196 31.90 -28.26 32.34
C ARG A 196 32.07 -27.65 30.95
N LEU A 197 33.30 -27.34 30.55
CA LEU A 197 33.57 -26.83 29.19
C LEU A 197 33.22 -27.86 28.12
N VAL A 198 33.47 -29.14 28.37
CA VAL A 198 33.11 -30.23 27.43
C VAL A 198 31.59 -30.46 27.42
N SER A 199 30.93 -30.49 28.59
CA SER A 199 29.49 -30.81 28.70
C SER A 199 28.53 -29.67 28.34
N SER A 200 28.93 -28.41 28.52
CA SER A 200 28.10 -27.24 28.15
C SER A 200 27.88 -27.09 26.64
N SER A 201 28.59 -27.87 25.81
CA SER A 201 28.39 -27.91 24.36
C SER A 201 27.13 -28.67 23.92
N GLU A 202 26.48 -29.45 24.80
CA GLU A 202 25.43 -30.39 24.38
C GLU A 202 23.98 -29.95 24.63
N SER A 203 23.67 -29.17 25.68
CA SER A 203 22.28 -28.80 25.99
C SER A 203 21.99 -27.32 25.76
N SER A 204 21.32 -27.00 24.66
CA SER A 204 20.73 -25.67 24.46
C SER A 204 19.32 -25.62 25.06
N ALA A 205 19.07 -24.62 25.90
CA ALA A 205 17.78 -24.23 26.44
C ALA A 205 17.14 -23.09 25.62
N LEU A 206 17.50 -22.94 24.34
CA LEU A 206 16.93 -21.95 23.44
C LEU A 206 15.40 -22.10 23.36
N ALA A 207 14.69 -21.01 23.63
CA ALA A 207 13.24 -20.96 23.58
C ALA A 207 12.73 -19.63 23.02
N ILE A 208 11.57 -19.66 22.39
CA ILE A 208 10.82 -18.45 22.03
C ILE A 208 9.99 -18.06 23.25
N SER A 209 10.34 -16.95 23.90
CA SER A 209 9.73 -16.52 25.15
C SER A 209 8.32 -15.97 24.95
N ARG A 210 8.13 -15.13 23.94
CA ARG A 210 6.83 -14.54 23.59
C ARG A 210 6.79 -14.03 22.15
N LEU A 211 5.58 -14.01 21.59
CA LEU A 211 5.26 -13.45 20.28
C LEU A 211 4.31 -12.28 20.49
N VAL A 212 4.75 -11.07 20.13
CA VAL A 212 3.95 -9.84 20.27
C VAL A 212 3.46 -9.41 18.89
N PHE A 213 2.16 -9.48 18.68
CA PHE A 213 1.48 -9.01 17.48
C PHE A 213 0.95 -7.60 17.70
N SER A 214 1.32 -6.67 16.83
CA SER A 214 0.85 -5.28 16.84
C SER A 214 0.11 -4.93 15.55
N GLY A 215 -0.79 -3.97 15.65
CA GLY A 215 -1.65 -3.52 14.55
C GLY A 215 -2.30 -2.17 14.84
N SER A 216 -3.14 -1.70 13.92
CA SER A 216 -3.71 -0.34 13.99
C SER A 216 -4.58 -0.05 15.21
N ASN A 217 -5.16 -1.07 15.86
CA ASN A 217 -5.98 -0.87 17.07
C ASN A 217 -6.12 -2.14 17.94
N ARG A 218 -5.29 -3.16 17.72
CA ARG A 218 -5.32 -4.42 18.49
C ARG A 218 -3.91 -4.95 18.60
N ASN A 219 -3.53 -5.31 19.82
CA ASN A 219 -2.31 -6.05 20.09
C ASN A 219 -2.70 -7.41 20.69
N ALA A 220 -1.94 -8.44 20.34
CA ALA A 220 -2.09 -9.77 20.92
C ALA A 220 -0.70 -10.26 21.32
N THR A 221 -0.58 -10.90 22.48
CA THR A 221 0.67 -11.53 22.90
C THR A 221 0.40 -13.01 23.08
N LEU A 222 1.21 -13.85 22.44
CA LEU A 222 1.15 -15.30 22.59
C LEU A 222 2.41 -15.79 23.30
N PHE A 223 2.22 -16.77 24.19
CA PHE A 223 3.32 -17.48 24.83
C PHE A 223 3.39 -18.88 24.20
N PRO A 224 4.46 -19.21 23.47
CA PRO A 224 4.57 -20.49 22.77
C PRO A 224 4.40 -21.73 23.68
N GLN A 225 4.71 -21.57 24.97
CA GLN A 225 4.64 -22.62 25.99
C GLN A 225 3.24 -22.79 26.63
N SER A 226 2.25 -21.95 26.31
CA SER A 226 0.89 -22.12 26.82
C SER A 226 0.06 -23.03 25.90
N ASP A 227 -0.79 -23.87 26.48
CA ASP A 227 -1.77 -24.73 25.77
C ASP A 227 -2.94 -23.97 25.11
N GLU A 228 -2.95 -22.63 25.17
CA GLU A 228 -4.00 -21.81 24.55
C GLU A 228 -3.92 -21.83 23.01
N GLU A 229 -5.09 -21.77 22.36
CA GLU A 229 -5.19 -21.64 20.91
C GLU A 229 -4.42 -20.40 20.42
N LYS A 230 -3.38 -20.62 19.61
CA LYS A 230 -2.48 -19.60 19.07
C LYS A 230 -3.09 -18.83 17.88
N MET A 231 -4.32 -18.33 18.05
CA MET A 231 -5.05 -17.58 17.03
C MET A 231 -4.91 -16.07 17.23
N VAL A 232 -4.43 -15.38 16.21
CA VAL A 232 -4.20 -13.93 16.21
C VAL A 232 -5.25 -13.20 15.37
N PRO A 233 -5.79 -12.05 15.81
CA PRO A 233 -6.65 -11.22 14.98
C PRO A 233 -5.96 -10.74 13.70
N GLY A 234 -6.61 -10.84 12.53
CA GLY A 234 -6.02 -10.44 11.24
C GLY A 234 -5.61 -8.97 11.08
N LYS A 235 -6.03 -8.08 12.00
CA LYS A 235 -5.57 -6.67 12.02
C LYS A 235 -4.25 -6.46 12.77
N ALA A 236 -3.77 -7.47 13.51
CA ALA A 236 -2.50 -7.46 14.23
C ALA A 236 -1.49 -8.29 13.43
N ASN A 237 -0.97 -7.70 12.37
CA ASN A 237 -0.16 -8.37 11.34
C ASN A 237 1.33 -8.04 11.40
N ASN A 238 1.77 -7.23 12.37
CA ASN A 238 3.19 -7.02 12.65
C ASN A 238 3.58 -7.92 13.82
N LEU A 239 4.56 -8.79 13.62
CA LEU A 239 5.03 -9.74 14.62
C LEU A 239 6.39 -9.28 15.16
N THR A 240 6.53 -9.22 16.47
CA THR A 240 7.84 -9.13 17.15
C THR A 240 8.05 -10.38 17.98
N VAL A 241 9.13 -11.10 17.67
CA VAL A 241 9.50 -12.36 18.33
C VAL A 241 10.54 -12.04 19.38
N TYR A 242 10.38 -12.58 20.59
CA TYR A 242 11.38 -12.48 21.66
C TYR A 242 11.98 -13.86 21.94
N ILE A 243 13.29 -13.94 21.90
CA ILE A 243 14.09 -15.14 22.08
C ILE A 243 14.67 -15.13 23.50
N ALA A 244 14.75 -16.30 24.13
CA ALA A 244 15.45 -16.48 25.40
C ALA A 244 16.36 -17.71 25.30
N ASN A 245 17.63 -17.57 25.71
CA ASN A 245 18.57 -18.66 25.75
C ASN A 245 19.41 -18.62 27.04
N PRO A 246 18.90 -19.21 28.14
CA PRO A 246 19.62 -19.22 29.42
C PRO A 246 20.85 -20.14 29.41
N SER A 247 21.02 -21.05 28.45
CA SER A 247 22.26 -21.84 28.32
C SER A 247 23.41 -21.08 27.67
N GLY A 248 23.14 -19.91 27.07
CA GLY A 248 24.15 -19.10 26.38
C GLY A 248 24.63 -17.90 27.18
N PHE A 249 24.51 -17.90 28.53
CA PHE A 249 24.91 -16.75 29.35
C PHE A 249 26.39 -16.39 29.17
N ASP A 250 27.25 -17.39 29.04
CA ASP A 250 28.72 -17.25 28.98
C ASP A 250 29.25 -16.91 27.57
N ARG A 251 28.37 -16.64 26.58
CA ARG A 251 28.78 -16.29 25.21
C ARG A 251 28.59 -14.79 24.96
N GLU A 252 29.69 -14.09 24.65
CA GLU A 252 29.73 -12.64 24.35
C GLU A 252 28.85 -12.25 23.16
N VAL A 253 28.85 -13.06 22.09
CA VAL A 253 28.08 -12.79 20.87
C VAL A 253 26.98 -13.84 20.71
N ARG A 254 25.74 -13.39 20.88
CA ARG A 254 24.53 -14.21 20.68
C ARG A 254 23.94 -13.94 19.32
N GLU A 255 24.39 -14.70 18.33
CA GLU A 255 23.77 -14.70 17.02
C GLU A 255 22.73 -15.82 16.92
N TYR A 256 21.55 -15.43 16.46
CA TYR A 256 20.43 -16.31 16.17
C TYR A 256 20.11 -16.29 14.69
N LEU A 257 19.75 -17.45 14.17
CA LEU A 257 19.20 -17.62 12.84
C LEU A 257 17.71 -17.91 12.95
N TYR A 258 16.89 -17.21 12.18
CA TYR A 258 15.44 -17.42 12.18
C TYR A 258 14.89 -17.55 10.76
N ARG A 259 13.78 -18.27 10.62
CA ARG A 259 13.01 -18.34 9.38
C ARG A 259 11.53 -18.64 9.63
N ILE A 260 10.70 -18.28 8.65
CA ILE A 260 9.31 -18.71 8.54
C ILE A 260 9.19 -19.51 7.26
N THR A 261 8.82 -20.79 7.37
CA THR A 261 8.79 -21.73 6.24
C THR A 261 7.89 -21.28 5.10
N GLU A 262 6.80 -20.58 5.39
CA GLU A 262 5.85 -20.08 4.38
C GLU A 262 6.33 -18.82 3.66
N LEU A 263 7.37 -18.14 4.15
CA LEU A 263 7.96 -16.95 3.50
C LEU A 263 9.17 -17.31 2.61
N GLY A 264 9.82 -18.45 2.86
CA GLY A 264 10.95 -18.94 2.08
C GLY A 264 11.85 -19.89 2.87
N GLU A 265 12.86 -20.44 2.20
CA GLU A 265 13.82 -21.38 2.80
C GLU A 265 15.05 -20.71 3.42
N GLU A 266 15.25 -19.41 3.16
CA GLU A 266 16.42 -18.66 3.61
C GLU A 266 16.40 -18.40 5.13
N TRP A 267 17.58 -18.48 5.75
CA TRP A 267 17.78 -18.18 7.17
C TRP A 267 18.27 -16.73 7.33
N TYR A 268 17.58 -15.95 8.15
CA TYR A 268 17.96 -14.58 8.49
C TYR A 268 18.74 -14.55 9.81
N ARG A 269 19.69 -13.63 9.93
CA ARG A 269 20.56 -13.49 11.11
C ARG A 269 20.17 -12.28 11.96
N THR A 270 20.14 -12.45 13.28
CA THR A 270 20.01 -11.35 14.26
C THR A 270 21.00 -11.55 15.39
N ALA A 271 21.60 -10.45 15.86
CA ALA A 271 22.45 -10.41 17.05
C ALA A 271 21.70 -9.93 18.30
N THR A 272 20.40 -9.68 18.17
CA THR A 272 19.55 -9.18 19.25
C THR A 272 18.56 -10.26 19.70
N ASP A 273 18.13 -10.20 20.96
CA ASP A 273 17.18 -11.15 21.56
C ASP A 273 15.75 -10.99 21.03
N ASN A 274 15.53 -10.14 20.04
CA ASN A 274 14.26 -10.00 19.35
C ASN A 274 14.43 -9.66 17.87
N PHE A 275 13.37 -9.86 17.09
CA PHE A 275 13.29 -9.36 15.72
C PHE A 275 11.83 -9.12 15.33
N SER A 276 11.62 -8.24 14.34
CA SER A 276 10.28 -7.87 13.88
C SER A 276 10.07 -8.21 12.41
N LEU A 277 8.89 -8.76 12.12
CA LEU A 277 8.38 -9.06 10.79
C LEU A 277 7.12 -8.24 10.57
N LEU A 278 7.08 -7.50 9.47
CA LEU A 278 6.01 -6.54 9.19
C LEU A 278 5.04 -7.10 8.15
N ASN A 279 3.76 -6.76 8.32
CA ASN A 279 2.71 -7.00 7.33
C ASN A 279 2.54 -8.48 6.90
N LEU A 280 2.53 -9.40 7.87
CA LEU A 280 2.25 -10.81 7.60
C LEU A 280 0.81 -10.98 7.08
N LYS A 281 0.64 -11.84 6.08
CA LYS A 281 -0.68 -12.16 5.51
C LYS A 281 -1.45 -13.06 6.49
N HIS A 282 -2.73 -13.27 6.21
CA HIS A 282 -3.49 -14.26 6.95
C HIS A 282 -3.04 -15.68 6.57
N GLY A 283 -2.94 -16.59 7.53
CA GLY A 283 -2.43 -17.93 7.28
C GLY A 283 -1.87 -18.58 8.53
N GLU A 284 -1.45 -19.82 8.37
CA GLU A 284 -0.68 -20.57 9.37
C GLU A 284 0.80 -20.36 9.09
N TYR A 285 1.58 -20.16 10.15
CA TYR A 285 3.01 -19.88 10.06
C TYR A 285 3.78 -20.79 11.01
N HIS A 286 4.88 -21.36 10.52
CA HIS A 286 5.84 -22.09 11.34
C HIS A 286 7.13 -21.29 11.45
N LEU A 287 7.38 -20.80 12.67
CA LEU A 287 8.54 -20.01 12.99
C LEU A 287 9.61 -20.90 13.61
N GLN A 288 10.79 -20.91 13.00
CA GLN A 288 11.94 -21.65 13.46
C GLN A 288 13.06 -20.69 13.86
N VAL A 289 13.67 -20.93 15.02
CA VAL A 289 14.82 -20.18 15.52
C VAL A 289 15.90 -21.17 15.96
N LYS A 290 17.14 -20.93 15.56
CA LYS A 290 18.32 -21.72 15.98
C LYS A 290 19.50 -20.83 16.33
N GLU A 291 20.44 -21.36 17.10
CA GLU A 291 21.71 -20.69 17.36
C GLU A 291 22.59 -20.69 16.10
N ALA A 292 23.34 -19.61 15.86
CA ALA A 292 24.28 -19.56 14.75
C ALA A 292 25.54 -20.44 14.99
N ALA A 293 26.04 -20.46 16.23
CA ALA A 293 27.24 -21.18 16.64
C ALA A 293 26.94 -22.45 17.46
N GLY A 294 25.68 -22.71 17.81
CA GLY A 294 25.27 -23.85 18.63
C GLY A 294 24.31 -24.79 17.91
N ARG A 295 23.94 -25.89 18.59
CA ARG A 295 23.02 -26.91 18.05
C ARG A 295 21.55 -26.73 18.50
N GLY A 296 21.26 -25.70 19.30
CA GLY A 296 19.92 -25.41 19.78
C GLY A 296 18.98 -24.96 18.66
N MET A 297 17.80 -25.57 18.58
CA MET A 297 16.72 -25.19 17.66
C MET A 297 15.37 -25.29 18.36
N THR A 298 14.51 -24.31 18.12
CA THR A 298 13.15 -24.24 18.64
C THR A 298 12.18 -23.84 17.54
N GLU A 299 10.95 -24.33 17.63
CA GLU A 299 9.90 -24.10 16.64
C GLU A 299 8.57 -23.75 17.33
N THR A 300 7.82 -22.82 16.75
CA THR A 300 6.46 -22.51 17.17
C THR A 300 5.57 -22.25 15.97
N CYS A 301 4.33 -22.73 16.05
CA CYS A 301 3.28 -22.40 15.10
C CYS A 301 2.37 -21.27 15.62
N PHE A 302 1.83 -20.46 14.72
CA PHE A 302 0.75 -19.50 15.03
C PHE A 302 -0.11 -19.24 13.78
N THR A 303 -1.37 -18.85 14.01
CA THR A 303 -2.33 -18.64 12.91
C THR A 303 -2.90 -17.23 12.94
N ILE A 304 -2.70 -16.48 11.85
CA ILE A 304 -3.29 -15.14 11.64
C ILE A 304 -4.65 -15.30 10.97
N ARG A 305 -5.72 -14.92 11.67
CA ARG A 305 -7.11 -15.03 11.16
C ARG A 305 -7.32 -14.17 9.91
N ARG A 306 -8.12 -14.69 8.97
CA ARG A 306 -8.56 -13.94 7.79
C ARG A 306 -9.39 -12.71 8.21
N PRO A 307 -9.16 -11.52 7.62
CA PRO A 307 -10.02 -10.36 7.82
C PRO A 307 -11.47 -10.66 7.43
N PHE A 308 -12.44 -10.18 8.21
CA PHE A 308 -13.87 -10.41 7.97
C PHE A 308 -14.33 -9.98 6.56
N ALA A 309 -13.76 -8.90 6.02
CA ALA A 309 -14.09 -8.39 4.68
C ALA A 309 -13.74 -9.35 3.53
N LEU A 310 -12.88 -10.35 3.77
CA LEU A 310 -12.47 -11.36 2.80
C LEU A 310 -13.21 -12.71 2.98
N THR A 311 -14.21 -12.76 3.85
CA THR A 311 -15.02 -13.97 4.05
C THR A 311 -16.01 -14.18 2.89
N GLY A 312 -16.38 -15.44 2.62
CA GLY A 312 -17.31 -15.77 1.53
C GLY A 312 -18.67 -15.07 1.65
N TRP A 313 -19.20 -14.94 2.87
CA TRP A 313 -20.43 -14.21 3.15
C TRP A 313 -20.31 -12.70 2.89
N ALA A 314 -19.16 -12.09 3.24
CA ALA A 314 -18.91 -10.69 2.93
C ALA A 314 -18.85 -10.46 1.41
N MET A 315 -18.22 -11.36 0.64
CA MET A 315 -18.24 -11.30 -0.83
C MET A 315 -19.65 -11.41 -1.41
N LEU A 316 -20.48 -12.33 -0.89
CA LEU A 316 -21.87 -12.47 -1.32
C LEU A 316 -22.68 -11.20 -1.01
N LEU A 317 -22.46 -10.58 0.15
CA LEU A 317 -23.10 -9.32 0.52
C LEU A 317 -22.66 -8.18 -0.40
N TYR A 318 -21.37 -8.07 -0.74
CA TYR A 318 -20.90 -7.09 -1.72
C TYR A 318 -21.57 -7.29 -3.09
N LEU A 319 -21.67 -8.54 -3.56
CA LEU A 319 -22.35 -8.85 -4.82
C LEU A 319 -23.82 -8.46 -4.79
N LEU A 320 -24.53 -8.73 -3.68
CA LEU A 320 -25.92 -8.30 -3.47
C LEU A 320 -26.06 -6.78 -3.43
N THR A 321 -25.15 -6.05 -2.78
CA THR A 321 -25.20 -4.58 -2.76
C THR A 321 -25.01 -3.99 -4.16
N ILE A 322 -24.08 -4.55 -4.95
CA ILE A 322 -23.89 -4.13 -6.35
C ILE A 322 -25.13 -4.45 -7.19
N ALA A 323 -25.73 -5.63 -7.02
CA ALA A 323 -26.97 -6.00 -7.69
C ALA A 323 -28.15 -5.08 -7.30
N ALA A 324 -28.26 -4.70 -6.03
CA ALA A 324 -29.28 -3.77 -5.55
C ALA A 324 -29.08 -2.36 -6.11
N VAL A 325 -27.84 -1.85 -6.15
CA VAL A 325 -27.53 -0.53 -6.72
C VAL A 325 -27.81 -0.52 -8.22
N THR A 326 -27.43 -1.56 -8.96
CA THR A 326 -27.72 -1.67 -10.40
C THR A 326 -29.23 -1.78 -10.66
N ALA A 327 -29.97 -2.57 -9.87
CA ALA A 327 -31.42 -2.65 -9.96
C ALA A 327 -32.10 -1.30 -9.65
N ALA A 328 -31.67 -0.60 -8.60
CA ALA A 328 -32.17 0.73 -8.25
C ALA A 328 -31.89 1.76 -9.36
N ALA A 329 -30.70 1.73 -9.96
CA ALA A 329 -30.37 2.58 -11.10
C ALA A 329 -31.29 2.27 -12.29
N ILE A 330 -31.48 0.99 -12.64
CA ILE A 330 -32.39 0.58 -13.73
C ILE A 330 -33.82 1.05 -13.44
N MET A 331 -34.32 0.90 -12.21
CA MET A 331 -35.65 1.37 -11.82
C MET A 331 -35.77 2.90 -11.92
N PHE A 332 -34.77 3.63 -11.47
CA PHE A 332 -34.72 5.09 -11.57
C PHE A 332 -34.72 5.56 -13.04
N PHE A 333 -33.90 4.94 -13.90
CA PHE A 333 -33.88 5.25 -15.33
C PHE A 333 -35.20 4.91 -16.02
N ARG A 334 -35.83 3.77 -15.70
CA ARG A 334 -37.15 3.39 -16.24
C ARG A 334 -38.23 4.38 -15.81
N SER A 335 -38.29 4.73 -14.53
CA SER A 335 -39.25 5.71 -14.00
C SER A 335 -39.07 7.09 -14.67
N LYS A 336 -37.83 7.52 -14.89
CA LYS A 336 -37.53 8.78 -15.58
C LYS A 336 -37.92 8.74 -17.06
N LEU A 337 -37.72 7.61 -17.74
CA LEU A 337 -38.14 7.41 -19.13
C LEU A 337 -39.67 7.47 -19.29
N GLU A 338 -40.41 6.81 -18.39
CA GLU A 338 -41.88 6.83 -18.40
C GLU A 338 -42.43 8.25 -18.18
N GLY A 339 -41.79 9.03 -17.30
CA GLY A 339 -42.13 10.44 -17.11
C GLY A 339 -41.94 11.28 -18.37
N HIS A 340 -40.80 11.12 -19.07
CA HIS A 340 -40.55 11.85 -20.32
C HIS A 340 -41.53 11.46 -21.41
N ARG A 341 -41.89 10.18 -21.50
CA ARG A 341 -42.86 9.69 -22.49
C ARG A 341 -44.25 10.30 -22.28
N ARG A 342 -44.72 10.41 -21.04
CA ARG A 342 -46.01 11.07 -20.72
C ARG A 342 -46.00 12.55 -21.06
N MET A 343 -44.89 13.25 -20.83
CA MET A 343 -44.76 14.66 -21.19
C MET A 343 -44.84 14.86 -22.71
N ILE A 344 -44.15 14.02 -23.49
CA ILE A 344 -44.20 14.07 -24.95
C ILE A 344 -45.61 13.75 -25.47
N GLU A 345 -46.26 12.72 -24.93
CA GLU A 345 -47.63 12.36 -25.31
C GLU A 345 -48.63 13.48 -24.97
N TYR A 346 -48.46 14.15 -23.83
CA TYR A 346 -49.27 15.30 -23.44
C TYR A 346 -49.04 16.50 -24.38
N GLU A 347 -47.79 16.82 -24.70
CA GLU A 347 -47.45 17.95 -25.56
C GLU A 347 -47.92 17.74 -27.01
N VAL A 348 -47.74 16.54 -27.55
CA VAL A 348 -48.28 16.16 -28.87
C VAL A 348 -49.81 16.20 -28.88
N GLY A 349 -50.46 15.73 -27.81
CA GLY A 349 -51.91 15.79 -27.67
C GLY A 349 -52.44 17.22 -27.59
N LYS A 350 -51.77 18.09 -26.82
CA LYS A 350 -52.11 19.51 -26.70
C LYS A 350 -51.99 20.22 -28.06
N ASN A 351 -50.85 20.10 -28.74
CA ASN A 351 -50.61 20.75 -30.02
C ASN A 351 -51.61 20.29 -31.10
N ARG A 352 -52.02 19.01 -31.07
CA ARG A 352 -53.04 18.50 -31.98
C ARG A 352 -54.41 19.13 -31.73
N LEU A 353 -54.79 19.29 -30.46
CA LEU A 353 -56.07 19.87 -30.09
C LEU A 353 -56.14 21.36 -30.44
N GLU A 354 -55.05 22.11 -30.23
CA GLU A 354 -54.93 23.51 -30.64
C GLU A 354 -55.08 23.67 -32.16
N SER A 355 -54.38 22.86 -32.94
CA SER A 355 -54.48 22.89 -34.40
C SER A 355 -55.89 22.56 -34.92
N GLU A 356 -56.61 21.64 -34.25
CA GLU A 356 -58.00 21.32 -34.59
C GLU A 356 -58.96 22.48 -34.27
N LEU A 357 -58.70 23.20 -33.18
CA LEU A 357 -59.47 24.37 -32.75
C LEU A 357 -59.26 25.56 -33.69
N ASP A 358 -58.03 25.79 -34.15
CA ASP A 358 -57.69 26.80 -35.15
C ASP A 358 -58.38 26.53 -36.48
N TYR A 359 -58.34 25.28 -36.94
CA TYR A 359 -58.99 24.86 -38.17
C TYR A 359 -60.51 25.11 -38.12
N LYS A 360 -61.17 24.76 -37.00
CA LYS A 360 -62.60 24.99 -36.80
C LYS A 360 -62.96 26.48 -36.73
N SER A 361 -62.10 27.29 -36.12
CA SER A 361 -62.28 28.75 -36.05
C SER A 361 -62.17 29.40 -37.43
N TYR A 362 -61.23 28.93 -38.25
CA TYR A 362 -61.07 29.36 -39.63
C TYR A 362 -62.27 28.98 -40.52
N GLU A 363 -62.76 27.74 -40.39
CA GLU A 363 -63.96 27.25 -41.09
C GLU A 363 -65.17 28.15 -40.79
N LEU A 364 -65.39 28.48 -39.51
CA LEU A 364 -66.46 29.38 -39.08
C LEU A 364 -66.33 30.79 -39.69
N MET A 365 -65.12 31.35 -39.73
CA MET A 365 -64.89 32.68 -40.34
C MET A 365 -65.25 32.70 -41.84
N LEU A 366 -64.89 31.65 -42.58
CA LEU A 366 -65.20 31.55 -44.01
C LEU A 366 -66.72 31.53 -44.26
N THR A 367 -67.46 30.73 -43.48
CA THR A 367 -68.93 30.67 -43.59
C THR A 367 -69.57 32.04 -43.31
N MET A 368 -69.09 32.75 -42.30
CA MET A 368 -69.56 34.09 -41.94
C MET A 368 -69.35 35.10 -43.08
N ARG A 369 -68.17 35.07 -43.72
CA ARG A 369 -67.83 35.95 -44.85
C ARG A 369 -68.68 35.67 -46.08
N TYR A 370 -68.95 34.41 -46.36
CA TYR A 370 -69.86 34.01 -47.44
C TYR A 370 -71.26 34.59 -47.22
N LEU A 371 -71.79 34.47 -46.00
CA LEU A 371 -73.12 35.00 -45.67
C LEU A 371 -73.19 36.51 -45.84
N ILE A 372 -72.19 37.26 -45.35
CA ILE A 372 -72.11 38.73 -45.53
C ILE A 372 -72.14 39.12 -46.99
N ARG A 373 -71.32 38.46 -47.82
CA ARG A 373 -71.27 38.74 -49.26
C ARG A 373 -72.62 38.50 -49.91
N LYS A 374 -73.29 37.41 -49.56
CA LYS A 374 -74.65 37.08 -50.02
C LYS A 374 -75.64 38.19 -49.59
N THR A 375 -75.60 38.68 -48.35
CA THR A 375 -76.44 39.80 -47.91
C THR A 375 -76.18 41.08 -48.70
N ASP A 376 -74.90 41.43 -48.88
CA ASP A 376 -74.49 42.64 -49.61
C ASP A 376 -74.98 42.61 -51.06
N THR A 377 -74.86 41.46 -51.73
CA THR A 377 -75.37 41.30 -53.11
C THR A 377 -76.88 41.43 -53.19
N LEU A 378 -77.62 40.90 -52.22
CA LEU A 378 -79.09 41.02 -52.19
C LEU A 378 -79.53 42.46 -51.94
N ARG A 379 -78.84 43.20 -51.07
CA ARG A 379 -79.10 44.63 -50.87
C ARG A 379 -78.74 45.47 -52.10
N GLU A 380 -77.60 45.19 -52.75
CA GLU A 380 -77.23 45.89 -53.99
C GLU A 380 -78.26 45.63 -55.10
N LEU A 381 -78.79 44.41 -55.21
CA LEU A 381 -79.90 44.10 -56.11
C LEU A 381 -81.16 44.88 -55.75
N ARG A 382 -81.49 45.02 -54.46
CA ARG A 382 -82.63 45.83 -53.99
C ARG A 382 -82.47 47.30 -54.37
N ASP A 383 -81.31 47.89 -54.10
CA ASP A 383 -81.02 49.30 -54.39
C ASP A 383 -81.05 49.58 -55.90
N LYS A 384 -80.51 48.67 -56.72
CA LYS A 384 -80.60 48.73 -58.19
C LYS A 384 -82.03 48.58 -58.69
N LEU A 385 -82.86 47.79 -58.02
CA LEU A 385 -84.28 47.64 -58.35
C LEU A 385 -85.06 48.92 -58.05
N GLU A 386 -84.80 49.58 -56.91
CA GLU A 386 -85.44 50.85 -56.53
C GLU A 386 -85.01 51.99 -57.47
N THR A 387 -83.74 52.07 -57.84
CA THR A 387 -83.29 53.06 -58.85
C THR A 387 -83.86 52.77 -60.24
N ALA A 388 -84.03 51.50 -60.63
CA ALA A 388 -84.69 51.13 -61.90
C ALA A 388 -86.17 51.52 -61.93
N LYS A 389 -86.85 51.57 -60.78
CA LYS A 389 -88.24 52.01 -60.61
C LYS A 389 -88.39 53.54 -60.70
N GLU A 390 -87.37 54.30 -60.29
CA GLU A 390 -87.33 55.77 -60.42
C GLU A 390 -86.96 56.22 -61.85
N SER A 391 -86.16 55.44 -62.57
CA SER A 391 -85.88 55.68 -64.00
C SER A 391 -87.08 55.27 -64.87
N SER A 392 -87.52 56.11 -65.80
CA SER A 392 -88.74 55.91 -66.60
C SER A 392 -88.65 54.79 -67.66
N LEU A 393 -88.36 53.54 -67.27
CA LEU A 393 -88.55 52.37 -68.11
C LEU A 393 -89.85 51.64 -67.75
N LYS A 394 -90.66 51.33 -68.76
CA LYS A 394 -91.93 50.58 -68.67
C LYS A 394 -91.71 49.11 -68.27
N MET A 395 -91.23 48.85 -67.06
CA MET A 395 -91.26 47.51 -66.48
C MET A 395 -92.65 47.22 -65.87
N PRO A 396 -93.25 46.04 -66.08
CA PRO A 396 -94.53 45.70 -65.47
C PRO A 396 -94.42 45.73 -63.94
N VAL A 397 -95.30 46.49 -63.26
CA VAL A 397 -95.33 46.63 -61.79
C VAL A 397 -95.41 45.27 -61.08
N ARG A 398 -96.01 44.26 -61.73
CA ARG A 398 -96.07 42.88 -61.21
C ARG A 398 -94.70 42.20 -61.14
N PHE A 399 -93.86 42.40 -62.15
CA PHE A 399 -92.51 41.82 -62.23
C PHE A 399 -91.55 42.45 -61.21
N ILE A 400 -91.65 43.77 -60.98
CA ILE A 400 -90.90 44.47 -59.93
C ILE A 400 -91.27 43.91 -58.54
N ARG A 401 -92.57 43.75 -58.27
CA ARG A 401 -93.05 43.20 -57.00
C ARG A 401 -92.67 41.74 -56.79
N GLU A 402 -92.63 40.93 -57.85
CA GLU A 402 -92.13 39.55 -57.78
C GLU A 402 -90.62 39.52 -57.47
N MET A 403 -89.82 40.43 -58.04
CA MET A 403 -88.41 40.58 -57.65
C MET A 403 -88.23 41.09 -56.22
N GLU A 404 -89.01 42.07 -55.78
CA GLU A 404 -89.01 42.54 -54.38
C GLU A 404 -89.31 41.39 -53.44
N GLN A 405 -90.31 40.55 -53.74
CA GLN A 405 -90.64 39.37 -52.93
C GLN A 405 -89.51 38.34 -52.89
N ILE A 406 -88.82 38.09 -53.99
CA ILE A 406 -87.68 37.14 -54.03
C ILE A 406 -86.49 37.69 -53.22
N ILE A 407 -86.21 38.99 -53.34
CA ILE A 407 -85.13 39.66 -52.60
C ILE A 407 -85.47 39.70 -51.11
N ASP A 408 -86.70 40.06 -50.73
CA ASP A 408 -87.15 40.11 -49.34
C ASP A 408 -87.16 38.72 -48.71
N HIS A 409 -87.65 37.69 -49.41
CA HIS A 409 -87.53 36.30 -48.97
C HIS A 409 -86.06 35.85 -48.85
N GLY A 410 -85.19 36.28 -49.76
CA GLY A 410 -83.75 36.03 -49.70
C GLY A 410 -83.05 36.70 -48.51
N LEU A 411 -83.52 37.87 -48.09
CA LEU A 411 -83.04 38.60 -46.91
C LEU A 411 -83.60 38.02 -45.59
N ASP A 412 -84.86 37.57 -45.59
CA ASP A 412 -85.48 36.93 -44.43
C ASP A 412 -84.87 35.56 -44.14
N THR A 413 -84.70 34.70 -45.16
CA THR A 413 -84.01 33.40 -45.01
C THR A 413 -82.56 33.55 -44.55
N GLN A 414 -81.87 34.59 -45.02
CA GLN A 414 -80.55 34.96 -44.53
C GLN A 414 -80.54 35.33 -43.04
N THR A 415 -81.62 35.94 -42.54
CA THR A 415 -81.73 36.30 -41.12
C THR A 415 -81.78 35.05 -40.24
N GLU A 416 -82.43 33.97 -40.69
CA GLU A 416 -82.44 32.67 -40.00
C GLU A 416 -81.10 31.93 -40.11
N GLU A 417 -80.49 31.86 -41.31
CA GLU A 417 -79.14 31.30 -41.53
C GLU A 417 -78.12 31.98 -40.60
N TRP A 418 -78.22 33.30 -40.47
CA TRP A 418 -77.38 34.10 -39.61
C TRP A 418 -77.61 33.85 -38.12
N GLN A 419 -78.86 33.75 -37.66
CA GLN A 419 -79.16 33.43 -36.26
C GLN A 419 -78.57 32.08 -35.84
N ASN A 420 -78.56 31.11 -36.76
CA ASN A 420 -77.93 29.81 -36.53
C ASN A 420 -76.39 29.89 -36.46
N VAL A 421 -75.75 30.60 -37.38
CA VAL A 421 -74.29 30.84 -37.32
C VAL A 421 -73.92 31.63 -36.06
N MET A 422 -74.73 32.62 -35.67
CA MET A 422 -74.54 33.41 -34.44
C MET A 422 -74.71 32.57 -33.16
N LYS A 423 -75.62 31.59 -33.16
CA LYS A 423 -75.77 30.64 -32.05
C LYS A 423 -74.51 29.79 -31.90
N ASN A 424 -73.97 29.29 -33.00
CA ASN A 424 -72.72 28.52 -33.02
C ASN A 424 -71.50 29.38 -32.65
N LEU A 425 -71.49 30.64 -33.07
CA LEU A 425 -70.45 31.62 -32.72
C LEU A 425 -70.45 31.95 -31.23
N LYS A 426 -71.62 32.09 -30.61
CA LYS A 426 -71.70 32.32 -29.15
C LYS A 426 -71.06 31.18 -28.38
N LEU A 427 -71.32 29.94 -28.79
CA LEU A 427 -70.75 28.73 -28.19
C LEU A 427 -69.21 28.67 -28.37
N SER A 428 -68.68 29.11 -29.52
CA SER A 428 -67.22 29.15 -29.75
C SER A 428 -66.51 30.33 -29.07
N GLN A 429 -67.23 31.41 -28.73
CA GLN A 429 -66.66 32.62 -28.09
C GLN A 429 -67.01 32.79 -26.61
N GLU A 430 -67.59 31.78 -25.94
CA GLU A 430 -67.98 31.87 -24.52
C GLU A 430 -66.81 32.27 -23.61
N GLY A 431 -65.61 31.71 -23.86
CA GLY A 431 -64.41 32.05 -23.11
C GLY A 431 -63.99 33.51 -23.25
N PHE A 432 -64.07 34.05 -24.46
CA PHE A 432 -63.80 35.46 -24.77
C PHE A 432 -64.81 36.40 -24.08
N PHE A 433 -66.11 36.08 -24.14
CA PHE A 433 -67.14 36.87 -23.46
C PHE A 433 -66.98 36.86 -21.95
N ARG A 434 -66.65 35.70 -21.35
CA ARG A 434 -66.44 35.60 -19.90
C ARG A 434 -65.28 36.48 -19.46
N LYS A 435 -64.15 36.45 -20.17
CA LYS A 435 -62.95 37.26 -19.86
C LYS A 435 -63.23 38.75 -20.05
N LEU A 436 -63.83 39.13 -21.18
CA LEU A 436 -64.11 40.54 -21.48
C LEU A 436 -65.13 41.14 -20.51
N LYS A 437 -66.13 40.37 -20.08
CA LYS A 437 -67.11 40.80 -19.07
C LYS A 437 -66.53 40.83 -17.65
N ALA A 438 -65.55 39.99 -17.34
CA ALA A 438 -64.83 40.05 -16.07
C ALA A 438 -63.97 41.32 -15.96
N ARG A 439 -63.28 41.70 -17.06
CA ARG A 439 -62.42 42.89 -17.09
C ARG A 439 -63.21 44.19 -17.32
N TYR A 440 -64.29 44.15 -18.09
CA TYR A 440 -65.14 45.29 -18.40
C TYR A 440 -66.63 44.96 -18.12
N PRO A 441 -67.07 44.99 -16.84
CA PRO A 441 -68.41 44.59 -16.44
C PRO A 441 -69.54 45.45 -17.03
N ALA A 442 -69.23 46.67 -17.47
CA ALA A 442 -70.19 47.62 -18.07
C ALA A 442 -70.58 47.30 -19.52
N LEU A 443 -69.99 46.26 -20.14
CA LEU A 443 -70.34 45.84 -21.49
C LEU A 443 -71.69 45.13 -21.51
N THR A 444 -72.58 45.63 -22.36
CA THR A 444 -73.89 45.04 -22.62
C THR A 444 -73.78 43.87 -23.60
N PRO A 445 -74.80 43.01 -23.71
CA PRO A 445 -74.82 41.95 -24.72
C PRO A 445 -74.63 42.45 -26.16
N ASN A 446 -75.06 43.69 -26.47
CA ASN A 446 -74.85 44.28 -27.79
C ASN A 446 -73.42 44.77 -27.99
N ASP A 447 -72.77 45.27 -26.93
CA ASP A 447 -71.34 45.62 -26.99
C ASP A 447 -70.47 44.37 -27.20
N LEU A 448 -70.81 43.26 -26.53
CA LEU A 448 -70.12 41.98 -26.70
C LEU A 448 -70.25 41.44 -28.14
N ARG A 449 -71.43 41.56 -28.74
CA ARG A 449 -71.65 41.22 -30.16
C ARG A 449 -70.81 42.09 -31.08
N LEU A 450 -70.74 43.40 -30.81
CA LEU A 450 -69.88 44.30 -31.56
C LEU A 450 -68.40 43.89 -31.45
N CYS A 451 -67.93 43.54 -30.25
CA CYS A 451 -66.56 43.03 -30.06
C CYS A 451 -66.27 41.76 -30.87
N SER A 452 -67.22 40.82 -30.94
CA SER A 452 -67.08 39.61 -31.78
C SER A 452 -66.89 39.97 -33.25
N TYR A 453 -67.69 40.90 -33.76
CA TYR A 453 -67.59 41.32 -35.15
C TYR A 453 -66.25 42.01 -35.46
N LEU A 454 -65.77 42.82 -34.53
CA LEU A 454 -64.49 43.49 -34.64
C LEU A 454 -63.33 42.51 -34.57
N ARG A 455 -63.38 41.51 -33.69
CA ARG A 455 -62.39 40.44 -33.60
C ARG A 455 -62.31 39.62 -34.89
N MET A 456 -63.44 39.43 -35.56
CA MET A 456 -63.53 38.78 -36.87
C MET A 456 -63.12 39.68 -38.03
N ASN A 457 -62.60 40.88 -37.72
CA ASN A 457 -62.14 41.88 -38.67
C ASN A 457 -63.23 42.33 -39.66
N PHE A 458 -64.50 42.37 -39.25
CA PHE A 458 -65.56 42.94 -40.08
C PHE A 458 -65.45 44.46 -40.13
N THR A 459 -65.64 44.99 -41.34
CA THR A 459 -65.67 46.43 -41.60
C THR A 459 -66.93 47.06 -41.04
N THR A 460 -66.90 48.37 -40.80
CA THR A 460 -68.08 49.13 -40.33
C THR A 460 -69.31 48.93 -41.23
N LYS A 461 -69.09 48.81 -42.55
CA LYS A 461 -70.15 48.55 -43.53
C LYS A 461 -70.76 47.16 -43.35
N GLU A 462 -69.92 46.13 -43.22
CA GLU A 462 -70.38 44.76 -42.99
C GLU A 462 -71.11 44.64 -41.65
N ILE A 463 -70.62 45.27 -40.58
CA ILE A 463 -71.29 45.25 -39.27
C ILE A 463 -72.67 45.93 -39.32
N ALA A 464 -72.78 47.04 -40.05
CA ALA A 464 -74.04 47.75 -40.25
C ALA A 464 -75.05 46.85 -40.98
N ASN A 465 -74.56 46.18 -42.02
CA ASN A 465 -75.30 45.22 -42.80
C ASN A 465 -75.77 44.02 -41.97
N LEU A 466 -74.92 43.49 -41.10
CA LEU A 466 -75.23 42.37 -40.22
C LEU A 466 -76.18 42.73 -39.08
N SER A 467 -76.11 43.97 -38.62
CA SER A 467 -76.92 44.45 -37.50
C SER A 467 -78.22 45.10 -37.95
N ASN A 468 -78.46 45.19 -39.26
CA ASN A 468 -79.59 45.88 -39.90
C ASN A 468 -79.79 47.31 -39.37
N ILE A 469 -78.69 48.05 -39.26
CA ILE A 469 -78.66 49.45 -38.81
C ILE A 469 -77.78 50.28 -39.74
N SER A 470 -77.86 51.61 -39.65
CA SER A 470 -77.01 52.48 -40.46
C SER A 470 -75.52 52.38 -40.06
N THR A 471 -74.62 52.61 -41.02
CA THR A 471 -73.17 52.69 -40.77
C THR A 471 -72.83 53.71 -39.68
N ARG A 472 -73.53 54.86 -39.67
CA ARG A 472 -73.45 55.87 -38.61
C ARG A 472 -73.80 55.32 -37.22
N SER A 473 -74.76 54.41 -37.13
CA SER A 473 -75.12 53.76 -35.86
C SER A 473 -74.00 52.84 -35.36
N VAL A 474 -73.30 52.15 -36.26
CA VAL A 474 -72.13 51.34 -35.92
C VAL A 474 -70.95 52.19 -35.48
N GLU A 475 -70.69 53.33 -36.13
CA GLU A 475 -69.64 54.27 -35.73
C GLU A 475 -69.87 54.81 -34.32
N ILE A 476 -71.12 55.18 -34.02
CA ILE A 476 -71.52 55.61 -32.66
C ILE A 476 -71.34 54.45 -31.67
N ALA A 477 -71.71 53.23 -32.04
CA ALA A 477 -71.52 52.05 -31.19
C ALA A 477 -70.03 51.76 -30.94
N ARG A 478 -69.17 51.88 -31.95
CA ARG A 478 -67.71 51.77 -31.82
C ARG A 478 -67.13 52.85 -30.91
N TYR A 479 -67.59 54.09 -31.04
CA TYR A 479 -67.18 55.18 -30.16
C TYR A 479 -67.55 54.92 -28.70
N ARG A 480 -68.80 54.51 -28.44
CA ARG A 480 -69.28 54.12 -27.10
C ARG A 480 -68.48 52.95 -26.54
N LEU A 481 -68.19 51.96 -27.38
CA LEU A 481 -67.38 50.81 -27.00
C LEU A 481 -65.97 51.23 -26.58
N ARG A 482 -65.31 52.14 -27.31
CA ARG A 482 -63.99 52.68 -26.93
C ARG A 482 -64.01 53.38 -25.58
N SER A 483 -65.05 54.17 -25.30
CA SER A 483 -65.22 54.82 -24.00
C SER A 483 -65.42 53.79 -22.88
N LYS A 484 -66.22 52.74 -23.09
CA LYS A 484 -66.42 51.65 -22.12
C LYS A 484 -65.17 50.80 -21.89
N LEU A 485 -64.29 50.70 -22.90
CA LEU A 485 -62.99 50.02 -22.82
C LEU A 485 -61.86 50.96 -22.37
N ASN A 486 -62.15 52.23 -22.10
CA ASN A 486 -61.19 53.26 -21.71
C ASN A 486 -60.01 53.44 -22.68
N LEU A 487 -60.28 53.40 -23.99
CA LEU A 487 -59.25 53.48 -25.05
C LEU A 487 -59.09 54.90 -25.60
N SER A 488 -57.84 55.35 -25.74
CA SER A 488 -57.48 56.58 -26.47
C SER A 488 -57.87 56.50 -27.95
N HIS A 489 -58.12 57.64 -28.61
CA HIS A 489 -58.48 57.74 -30.03
C HIS A 489 -57.39 57.21 -30.99
N GLU A 490 -56.14 57.13 -30.55
CA GLU A 490 -55.01 56.67 -31.36
C GLU A 490 -54.91 55.14 -31.45
N VAL A 491 -55.57 54.40 -30.55
CA VAL A 491 -55.49 52.92 -30.51
C VAL A 491 -56.41 52.30 -31.56
N ASN A 492 -55.93 51.34 -32.35
CA ASN A 492 -56.83 50.60 -33.23
C ASN A 492 -57.72 49.66 -32.39
N LEU A 493 -59.04 49.91 -32.38
CA LEU A 493 -59.99 49.14 -31.58
C LEU A 493 -60.04 47.66 -31.98
N THR A 494 -59.87 47.37 -33.27
CA THR A 494 -59.87 45.99 -33.80
C THR A 494 -58.62 45.25 -33.34
N GLU A 495 -57.45 45.86 -33.51
CA GLU A 495 -56.16 45.30 -33.10
C GLU A 495 -56.09 45.08 -31.58
N PHE A 496 -56.59 46.03 -30.79
CA PHE A 496 -56.72 45.88 -29.34
C PHE A 496 -57.56 44.66 -28.95
N LEU A 497 -58.70 44.44 -29.61
CA LEU A 497 -59.58 43.30 -29.33
C LEU A 497 -59.00 41.97 -29.80
N ILE A 498 -58.19 41.96 -30.85
CA ILE A 498 -57.45 40.77 -31.31
C ILE A 498 -56.35 40.44 -30.29
N HIS A 499 -55.55 41.43 -29.89
CA HIS A 499 -54.48 41.24 -28.90
C HIS A 499 -55.01 40.83 -27.51
N GLU A 500 -56.10 41.43 -27.03
CA GLU A 500 -56.77 41.01 -25.78
C GLU A 500 -57.36 39.58 -25.84
N ALA A 501 -57.61 39.07 -27.05
CA ALA A 501 -57.98 37.67 -27.24
C ALA A 501 -56.77 36.73 -27.33
N GLU A 502 -55.59 37.21 -27.77
CA GLU A 502 -54.35 36.44 -27.92
C GLU A 502 -53.53 36.33 -26.63
N ILE A 503 -53.51 37.36 -25.75
CA ILE A 503 -53.00 37.26 -24.36
C ILE A 503 -53.77 36.19 -23.53
N SER A 504 -54.76 35.56 -24.14
CA SER A 504 -55.72 34.67 -23.52
C SER A 504 -55.43 33.19 -23.80
N GLU A 505 -54.34 32.86 -24.50
CA GLU A 505 -53.86 31.49 -24.75
C GLU A 505 -52.61 31.06 -23.96
N ASP A 506 -51.97 31.98 -23.23
CA ASP A 506 -51.01 31.69 -22.14
C ASP A 506 -51.71 31.76 -20.76
#